data_AF-A0AAW5ZVA7-F1
#
_entry.id   AF-A0AAW5ZVA7-F1
#
_cell.length_a   1.000
_cell.length_b   1.000
_cell.length_c   1.000
_cell.angle_alpha   90.00
_cell.angle_beta   90.00
_cell.angle_gamma   90.00
#
_symmetry.space_group_name_H-M   'P 1'
#
loop_
_entity.id
_entity.type
_entity.pdbx_description
1 polymer ?
#
loop_
_entity_poly.entity_id
_entity_poly.type
_entity_poly.pdbx_seq_one_letter_code
_entity_poly.pdbx_strand_id
1 'polypeptide(L)'
;AAWLGLVPRQTGTGGKVRQLGLSRRGDTYLRTLLMHGARSVITRGTRSPWLDGLLQRRPFNVVVAAMANKLARTIWAVLYRGTGYHGAIKDA
;
A
#
# COMPACT_ATOMS: atom_id res chain seq x y z
N ALA A 1 2.69 7.87 -1.12
CA ALA A 1 3.23 6.68 -0.42
C ALA A 1 4.40 7.03 0.51
N ALA A 2 5.48 7.67 0.01
CA ALA A 2 6.65 8.00 0.84
C ALA A 2 6.32 8.92 2.02
N TRP A 3 5.41 9.87 1.81
CA TRP A 3 4.92 10.80 2.84
C TRP A 3 3.98 10.16 3.89
N LEU A 4 3.45 8.96 3.62
CA LEU A 4 2.58 8.21 4.54
C LEU A 4 3.36 7.09 5.28
N GLY A 5 4.67 6.98 5.07
CA GLY A 5 5.47 5.89 5.65
C GLY A 5 5.22 4.51 5.01
N LEU A 6 4.55 4.45 3.85
CA LEU A 6 4.25 3.19 3.15
C LEU A 6 5.33 2.79 2.12
N VAL A 7 6.54 3.31 2.28
CA VAL A 7 7.68 3.06 1.39
C VAL A 7 8.83 2.43 2.18
N PRO A 8 9.61 1.50 1.61
CA PRO A 8 10.80 0.96 2.24
C PRO A 8 11.73 2.08 2.68
N ARG A 9 12.19 2.03 3.93
CA ARG A 9 13.19 2.97 4.45
C ARG A 9 14.48 2.76 3.67
N GLN A 10 14.95 3.79 2.97
CA GLN A 10 16.21 3.73 2.26
C GLN A 10 17.33 4.26 3.15
N THR A 11 18.41 3.51 3.29
CA THR A 11 19.63 3.93 3.98
C THR A 11 20.85 3.52 3.16
N GLY A 12 21.78 4.44 2.94
CA GLY A 12 23.02 4.19 2.21
C GLY A 12 23.59 5.48 1.64
N THR A 13 24.91 5.55 1.50
CA THR A 13 25.66 6.63 0.85
C THR A 13 26.59 6.03 -0.21
N GLY A 14 26.99 6.82 -1.22
CA GLY A 14 27.92 6.35 -2.26
C GLY A 14 27.37 5.27 -3.20
N GLY A 15 26.10 5.37 -3.63
CA GLY A 15 25.52 4.49 -4.65
C GLY A 15 25.01 3.12 -4.17
N LYS A 16 25.26 2.74 -2.91
CA LYS A 16 24.74 1.50 -2.30
C LYS A 16 23.47 1.76 -1.50
N VAL A 17 22.31 1.79 -2.15
CA VAL A 17 21.01 1.99 -1.48
C VAL A 17 20.51 0.66 -0.92
N ARG A 18 20.44 0.54 0.42
CA ARG A 18 19.77 -0.59 1.08
C ARG A 18 18.33 -0.22 1.39
N GLN A 19 17.40 -1.07 0.96
CA GLN A 19 15.98 -0.95 1.31
C GLN A 19 15.71 -1.76 2.58
N LEU A 20 15.33 -1.06 3.64
CA LEU A 20 14.93 -1.62 4.93
C LEU A 20 13.39 -1.71 5.01
N GLY A 21 12.87 -2.07 6.19
CA GLY A 21 11.42 -2.12 6.46
C GLY A 21 10.70 -0.79 6.22
N LEU A 22 9.38 -0.79 6.37
CA LEU A 22 8.52 0.38 6.18
C LEU A 22 9.05 1.61 6.95
N SER A 23 9.17 2.73 6.24
CA SER A 23 9.54 4.01 6.84
C SER A 23 8.51 4.42 7.89
N ARG A 24 8.96 4.77 9.10
CA ARG A 24 8.08 5.35 10.13
C ARG A 24 7.88 6.87 9.95
N ARG A 25 8.43 7.46 8.88
CA ARG A 25 8.31 8.89 8.58
C ARG A 25 7.01 9.15 7.82
N GLY A 26 6.19 10.07 8.33
CA GLY A 26 4.89 10.42 7.77
C GLY A 26 3.77 10.42 8.82
N ASP A 27 2.53 10.54 8.36
CA ASP A 27 1.35 10.51 9.23
C ASP A 27 1.05 9.08 9.73
N THR A 28 1.16 8.89 11.05
CA THR A 28 0.93 7.59 11.68
C THR A 28 -0.55 7.21 11.73
N TYR A 29 -1.45 8.18 11.82
CA TYR A 29 -2.89 7.94 11.87
C TYR A 29 -3.41 7.44 10.52
N LEU A 30 -3.08 8.13 9.43
CA LEU A 30 -3.42 7.72 8.06
C LEU A 30 -2.80 6.36 7.72
N ARG A 31 -1.55 6.12 8.11
CA ARG A 31 -0.91 4.80 7.93
C ARG A 31 -1.70 3.70 8.65
N THR A 32 -2.16 3.97 9.86
CA THR A 32 -2.92 3.01 10.67
C THR A 32 -4.26 2.71 10.01
N LEU A 33 -5.00 3.75 9.59
CA LEU A 33 -6.27 3.60 8.88
C LEU A 33 -6.12 2.80 7.58
N LEU A 34 -5.10 3.11 6.78
CA LEU A 34 -4.85 2.40 5.51
C LEU A 34 -4.48 0.93 5.74
N MET A 35 -3.71 0.62 6.79
CA MET A 35 -3.34 -0.77 7.10
C MET A 35 -4.55 -1.56 7.62
N HIS A 36 -5.41 -0.95 8.45
CA HIS A 36 -6.65 -1.58 8.90
C HIS A 36 -7.64 -1.76 7.75
N GLY A 37 -7.81 -0.76 6.88
CA GLY A 37 -8.65 -0.84 5.69
C GLY A 37 -8.15 -1.88 4.69
N ALA A 38 -6.83 -1.96 4.46
CA ALA A 38 -6.25 -3.02 3.65
C ALA A 38 -6.52 -4.41 4.24
N ARG A 39 -6.43 -4.56 5.57
CA ARG A 39 -6.71 -5.83 6.24
C ARG A 39 -8.20 -6.21 6.14
N SER A 40 -9.13 -5.26 6.21
CA SER A 40 -10.56 -5.55 6.02
C SER A 40 -10.87 -5.95 4.57
N VAL A 41 -10.25 -5.30 3.57
CA VAL A 41 -10.39 -5.67 2.16
C VAL A 41 -9.90 -7.10 1.90
N ILE A 42 -8.78 -7.50 2.49
CA ILE A 42 -8.22 -8.85 2.28
C ILE A 42 -9.06 -9.93 2.98
N THR A 43 -9.61 -9.63 4.16
CA THR A 43 -10.35 -10.61 4.98
C THR A 43 -11.82 -10.73 4.58
N ARG A 44 -12.47 -9.63 4.17
CA ARG A 44 -13.91 -9.57 3.92
C ARG A 44 -14.30 -9.06 2.53
N GLY A 45 -13.36 -8.50 1.77
CA GLY A 45 -13.62 -7.96 0.44
C GLY A 45 -13.49 -9.01 -0.67
N THR A 46 -13.99 -8.65 -1.86
CA THR A 46 -13.77 -9.42 -3.08
C THR A 46 -12.28 -9.42 -3.40
N ARG A 47 -11.67 -10.62 -3.45
CA ARG A 47 -10.26 -10.76 -3.77
C ARG A 47 -10.06 -10.71 -5.27
N SER A 48 -9.10 -9.90 -5.71
CA SER A 48 -8.66 -9.92 -7.09
C SER A 48 -7.63 -11.02 -7.30
N PRO A 49 -7.49 -11.56 -8.53
CA PRO A 49 -6.46 -12.57 -8.85
C PRO A 49 -5.04 -12.13 -8.46
N TRP A 50 -4.74 -10.84 -8.57
CA TRP A 50 -3.47 -10.26 -8.11
C TRP A 50 -3.25 -10.45 -6.60
N LEU A 51 -4.30 -10.24 -5.80
CA LEU A 51 -4.22 -10.39 -4.35
C LEU A 51 -4.01 -11.85 -3.95
N ASP A 52 -4.72 -12.78 -4.59
CA ASP A 52 -4.58 -14.21 -4.33
C ASP A 52 -3.18 -14.71 -4.70
N GLY A 53 -2.63 -14.26 -5.84
CA GLY A 53 -1.24 -14.55 -6.21
C GLY A 53 -0.21 -14.01 -5.22
N LEU A 54 -0.49 -12.86 -4.58
CA LEU A 54 0.37 -12.33 -3.52
C LEU A 54 0.28 -13.15 -2.23
N LEU A 55 -0.92 -13.55 -1.82
CA LEU A 55 -1.14 -14.36 -0.61
C LEU A 55 -0.46 -15.73 -0.70
N GLN A 56 -0.35 -16.31 -1.90
CA GLN A 56 0.37 -17.56 -2.11
C GLN A 56 1.89 -17.41 -1.97
N ARG A 57 2.45 -16.25 -2.29
CA ARG A 57 3.91 -16.04 -2.38
C ARG A 57 4.50 -15.32 -1.17
N ARG A 58 3.73 -14.51 -0.46
CA ARG A 58 4.23 -13.55 0.55
C ARG A 58 3.46 -13.67 1.86
N PRO A 59 4.12 -13.41 3.00
CA PRO A 59 3.45 -13.47 4.30
C PRO A 59 2.36 -12.39 4.40
N PHE A 60 1.30 -12.70 5.15
CA PHE A 60 0.07 -11.89 5.23
C PHE A 60 0.31 -10.39 5.48
N ASN A 61 1.17 -10.03 6.44
CA ASN A 61 1.44 -8.63 6.76
C ASN A 61 2.13 -7.86 5.63
N VAL A 62 2.91 -8.55 4.78
CA VAL A 62 3.52 -7.94 3.58
C VAL A 62 2.44 -7.69 2.52
N VAL A 63 1.48 -8.61 2.39
CA VAL A 63 0.34 -8.44 1.49
C VAL A 63 -0.56 -7.28 1.94
N VAL A 64 -0.84 -7.17 3.24
CA VAL A 64 -1.57 -6.03 3.82
C VAL A 64 -0.87 -4.71 3.51
N ALA A 65 0.45 -4.64 3.70
CA ALA A 65 1.22 -3.44 3.39
C ALA A 65 1.19 -3.09 1.89
N ALA A 66 1.26 -4.09 1.00
CA ALA A 66 1.15 -3.91 -0.44
C ALA A 66 -0.23 -3.36 -0.84
N MET A 67 -1.30 -3.93 -0.27
CA MET A 67 -2.66 -3.45 -0.48
C MET A 67 -2.85 -2.01 0.05
N ALA A 68 -2.32 -1.70 1.23
CA ALA A 68 -2.35 -0.33 1.77
C ALA A 68 -1.63 0.67 0.85
N ASN A 69 -0.50 0.27 0.24
CA ASN A 69 0.20 1.10 -0.73
C ASN A 69 -0.61 1.30 -2.02
N LYS A 70 -1.29 0.25 -2.52
CA LYS A 70 -2.21 0.37 -3.66
C LYS A 70 -3.33 1.37 -3.36
N LEU A 71 -3.99 1.25 -2.21
CA LEU A 71 -5.03 2.19 -1.77
C LEU A 71 -4.50 3.63 -1.66
N ALA A 72 -3.31 3.82 -1.10
CA ALA A 72 -2.70 5.15 -0.99
C ALA A 72 -2.43 5.79 -2.36
N ARG A 73 -2.03 5.01 -3.37
CA ARG A 73 -1.83 5.51 -4.74
C ARG A 73 -3.16 5.87 -5.39
N THR A 74 -4.20 5.07 -5.17
CA THR A 74 -5.55 5.36 -5.66
C THR A 74 -6.10 6.65 -5.06
N ILE A 75 -6.01 6.82 -3.73
CA ILE A 75 -6.44 8.04 -3.04
C ILE A 75 -5.70 9.25 -3.61
N TRP A 76 -4.38 9.16 -3.77
CA TRP A 76 -3.61 10.25 -4.35
C TRP A 76 -4.04 10.58 -5.78
N ALA A 77 -4.26 9.57 -6.63
CA ALA A 77 -4.70 9.78 -8.01
C ALA A 77 -6.09 10.43 -8.08
N VAL A 78 -7.02 10.03 -7.21
CA VAL A 78 -8.36 10.61 -7.09
C VAL A 78 -8.27 12.07 -6.66
N LEU A 79 -7.52 12.36 -5.59
CA LEU A 79 -7.33 13.71 -5.07
C LEU A 79 -6.64 14.63 -6.09
N TYR A 80 -5.60 14.14 -6.76
CA TYR A 80 -4.84 14.91 -7.74
C TYR A 80 -5.68 15.25 -8.99
N ARG A 81 -6.54 14.32 -9.43
CA ARG A 81 -7.38 14.51 -10.62
C ARG A 81 -8.68 15.26 -10.33
N GLY A 82 -9.06 15.45 -9.06
CA GLY A 82 -10.33 16.06 -8.68
C GLY A 82 -11.57 15.28 -9.12
N THR A 83 -11.39 14.03 -9.58
CA THR A 83 -12.48 13.17 -10.06
C THR A 83 -13.07 12.37 -8.91
N GLY A 84 -14.38 12.12 -8.92
CA GLY A 84 -15.00 11.18 -7.97
C GLY A 84 -14.36 9.79 -8.03
N TYR A 85 -14.40 9.06 -6.91
CA TYR A 85 -13.94 7.68 -6.86
C TYR A 85 -14.85 6.79 -7.72
N HIS A 86 -14.35 6.36 -8.88
CA HIS A 86 -15.00 5.34 -9.70
C HIS A 86 -14.36 3.99 -9.36
N GLY A 87 -15.11 3.11 -8.70
CA GLY A 87 -14.65 1.84 -8.15
C GLY A 87 -14.28 0.75 -9.17
N ALA A 88 -13.61 1.11 -10.26
CA ALA A 88 -13.13 0.18 -11.27
C ALA A 88 -11.66 -0.17 -11.03
N ILE A 89 -11.40 -1.02 -10.04
CA ILE A 89 -10.12 -1.73 -9.94
C ILE A 89 -10.22 -2.93 -10.89
N LYS A 90 -10.07 -2.67 -12.20
CA LYS A 90 -9.73 -3.74 -13.15
C LYS A 90 -8.24 -3.98 -13.02
N ASP A 91 -7.88 -4.98 -12.23
CA ASP A 91 -6.53 -5.56 -12.27
C ASP A 91 -6.38 -6.28 -13.61
N ALA A 92 -5.83 -5.56 -14.59
CA ALA A 92 -5.28 -6.11 -15.84
C ALA A 92 -3.80 -6.47 -15.63
#